data_AF-A0A9Q0EGY7-F1
#
_entry.id   AF-A0A9Q0EGY7-F1
#
_cell.length_a   1.000
_cell.length_b   1.000
_cell.length_c   1.000
_cell.angle_alpha   90.00
_cell.angle_beta   90.00
_cell.angle_gamma   90.00
#
_symmetry.space_group_name_H-M   'P 1'
#
loop_
_entity.id
_entity.type
_entity.pdbx_description
1 polymer ?
#
loop_
_entity_poly.entity_id
_entity_poly.type
_entity_poly.pdbx_seq_one_letter_code
_entity_poly.pdbx_strand_id
1 'polypeptide(L)'
;MWLRLVFLLVYLLVLFLLARLLEAAGCCEAGLSTRLVDPVTLSYRKLRTILELRGLGYSGLDLKKDVSDLVEKSGELMQGELYSAIRRQEEQSEGGDQGTTSFSGEMHFYELVEDTKDGIWLVQVIAHDREALLSKSSWSEMVQKVSPFGIRTGTFNCSNDYRSCVKRGWHRSTLIMSVPQTSASKGKVMMREYDGQLFETEHIFRWMTSHVAQRIKTLRQPSQLAEEWCPDQDHPVKMFLFAHLSQPPAFFSSLSVKFTGRIEFIFVDIRQWNNYSSLLEIGVKHSPAYILMMPEGIYQYGNSTGEFLSLVAMDTFLRSVQPEVNDLFVLSLVLVNLLSWMDLFITQGATVKRFVVLIRTLGTYNSLLLVSWLPVLGLMQLPYLDSFYAYSLKMLRYVDTTSLARLVRADWVFYSSHPGLLLSTYLVHGLLVDYVEKKRCPPMSEGESGTNVEWLSSLWDWYTSCLLHPMVSLQQVPDDRSDWDDPNFLIQRMAFPALWLHPLVNVDYIKALPTWNFSTINQQSRKESKAERTDSVKDGEKQDFTPEDTHISEEGEFSQIKTCSN
;
A
#
# COMPACT_ATOMS: atom_id res chain seq x y z
N MET A 1 -11.25 -1.54 -20.47
CA MET A 1 -11.03 -1.46 -19.00
C MET A 1 -11.67 -2.63 -18.25
N TRP A 2 -12.98 -2.87 -18.38
CA TRP A 2 -13.68 -3.93 -17.64
C TRP A 2 -13.06 -5.33 -17.77
N LEU A 3 -12.66 -5.73 -18.99
CA LEU A 3 -12.00 -7.02 -19.22
C LEU A 3 -10.68 -7.18 -18.44
N ARG A 4 -9.90 -6.09 -18.32
CA ARG A 4 -8.64 -6.06 -17.56
C ARG A 4 -8.89 -6.22 -16.07
N LEU A 5 -9.92 -5.53 -15.58
CA LEU A 5 -10.35 -5.62 -14.18
C LEU A 5 -10.86 -7.03 -13.86
N VAL A 6 -11.61 -7.67 -14.77
CA VAL A 6 -12.04 -9.06 -14.62
C VAL A 6 -10.83 -10.01 -14.55
N PHE A 7 -9.85 -9.89 -15.45
CA PHE A 7 -8.65 -10.74 -15.39
C PHE A 7 -7.81 -10.52 -14.13
N LEU A 8 -7.75 -9.29 -13.63
CA LEU A 8 -7.08 -8.99 -12.36
C LEU A 8 -7.84 -9.58 -11.16
N LEU A 9 -9.18 -9.50 -11.14
CA LEU A 9 -9.99 -10.12 -10.09
C LEU A 9 -9.87 -11.65 -10.12
N VAL A 10 -9.88 -12.25 -11.30
CA VAL A 10 -9.62 -13.70 -11.46
C VAL A 10 -8.24 -14.06 -10.94
N TYR A 11 -7.22 -13.24 -11.23
CA TYR A 11 -5.87 -13.46 -10.69
C TYR A 11 -5.84 -13.43 -9.16
N LEU A 12 -6.46 -12.42 -8.54
CA LEU A 12 -6.54 -12.32 -7.07
C LEU A 12 -7.28 -13.52 -6.46
N LEU A 13 -8.35 -14.00 -7.11
CA LEU A 13 -9.08 -15.18 -6.68
C LEU A 13 -8.24 -16.46 -6.81
N VAL A 14 -7.46 -16.60 -7.89
CA VAL A 14 -6.52 -17.72 -8.06
C VAL A 14 -5.43 -17.69 -6.99
N LEU A 15 -4.86 -16.51 -6.67
CA LEU A 15 -3.90 -16.37 -5.57
C LEU A 15 -4.51 -16.77 -4.23
N PHE A 16 -5.74 -16.36 -3.96
CA PHE A 16 -6.44 -16.75 -2.74
C PHE A 16 -6.60 -18.28 -2.69
N LEU A 17 -7.12 -18.91 -3.75
CA LEU A 17 -7.26 -20.38 -3.81
C LEU A 17 -5.92 -21.11 -3.67
N LEU A 18 -4.86 -20.61 -4.31
CA LEU A 18 -3.52 -21.19 -4.24
C LEU A 18 -2.97 -21.14 -2.80
N ALA A 19 -3.13 -20.02 -2.10
CA ALA A 19 -2.71 -19.90 -0.71
C ALA A 19 -3.44 -20.90 0.19
N ARG A 20 -4.75 -21.08 -0.03
CA ARG A 20 -5.55 -22.08 0.71
C ARG A 20 -5.11 -23.51 0.39
N LEU A 21 -4.79 -23.82 -0.87
CA LEU A 21 -4.28 -25.14 -1.26
C LEU A 21 -2.91 -25.43 -0.63
N LEU A 22 -2.03 -24.43 -0.58
CA LEU A 22 -0.72 -24.55 0.08
C LEU A 22 -0.86 -24.75 1.59
N GLU A 23 -1.77 -24.02 2.24
CA GLU A 23 -2.07 -24.22 3.66
C GLU A 23 -2.66 -25.62 3.92
N ALA A 24 -3.59 -26.07 3.06
CA ALA A 24 -4.18 -27.40 3.16
C ALA A 24 -3.14 -28.51 2.93
N ALA A 25 -2.24 -28.36 1.96
CA ALA A 25 -1.17 -29.30 1.68
C ALA A 25 -0.17 -29.36 2.85
N GLY A 26 0.24 -28.21 3.38
CA GLY A 26 1.11 -28.14 4.56
C GLY A 26 0.45 -28.76 5.80
N CYS A 27 -0.87 -28.60 5.97
CA CYS A 27 -1.62 -29.27 7.03
C CYS A 27 -1.67 -30.80 6.86
N CYS A 28 -1.77 -31.29 5.61
CA CYS A 28 -1.76 -32.72 5.33
C CYS A 28 -0.40 -33.38 5.59
N GLU A 29 0.71 -32.68 5.29
CA GLU A 29 2.06 -33.18 5.57
C GLU A 29 2.44 -33.12 7.05
N ALA A 30 1.93 -32.12 7.79
CA ALA A 30 2.33 -31.87 9.18
C ALA A 30 1.35 -32.39 10.25
N GLY A 31 0.17 -32.90 9.86
CA GLY A 31 -0.88 -33.27 10.81
C GLY A 31 -1.54 -32.05 11.47
N LEU A 32 -2.76 -32.24 12.00
CA LEU A 32 -3.70 -31.19 12.47
C LEU A 32 -3.22 -30.33 13.66
N SER A 33 -1.95 -30.43 14.09
CA SER A 33 -1.42 -29.86 15.35
C SER A 33 -0.55 -28.61 15.18
N THR A 34 -0.51 -27.99 14.00
CA THR A 34 0.43 -26.90 13.65
C THR A 34 -0.02 -25.47 14.00
N ARG A 35 -1.11 -25.29 14.76
CA ARG A 35 -1.58 -23.92 15.08
C ARG A 35 -0.88 -23.33 16.31
N LEU A 36 -0.75 -24.11 17.38
CA LEU A 36 -0.05 -23.71 18.61
C LEU A 36 1.23 -24.55 18.77
N VAL A 37 2.36 -23.87 18.94
CA VAL A 37 3.64 -24.53 19.23
C VAL A 37 3.88 -24.47 20.74
N ASP A 38 4.13 -25.62 21.36
CA ASP A 38 4.48 -25.66 22.78
C ASP A 38 5.90 -25.09 23.01
N PRO A 39 6.05 -23.98 23.77
CA PRO A 39 7.34 -23.35 24.03
C PRO A 39 8.34 -24.25 24.75
N VAL A 40 7.89 -25.27 25.50
CA VAL A 40 8.77 -26.17 26.26
C VAL A 40 9.63 -27.05 25.34
N THR A 41 9.10 -27.38 24.15
CA THR A 41 9.78 -28.22 23.14
C THR A 41 10.87 -27.48 22.37
N LEU A 42 10.85 -26.15 22.38
CA LEU A 42 11.76 -25.33 21.59
C LEU A 42 13.14 -25.19 22.25
N SER A 43 14.17 -24.99 21.42
CA SER A 43 15.52 -24.69 21.89
C SER A 43 15.59 -23.29 22.54
N TYR A 44 16.49 -23.10 23.51
CA TYR A 44 16.71 -21.79 24.16
C TYR A 44 16.97 -20.66 23.16
N ARG A 45 17.76 -20.92 22.10
CA ARG A 45 18.05 -19.92 21.05
C ARG A 45 16.79 -19.43 20.33
N LYS A 46 15.91 -20.36 19.94
CA LYS A 46 14.63 -20.02 19.28
C LYS A 46 13.71 -19.20 20.20
N LEU A 47 13.62 -19.58 21.48
CA LEU A 47 12.84 -18.83 22.47
C LEU A 47 13.38 -17.41 22.67
N ARG A 48 14.72 -17.26 22.73
CA ARG A 48 15.39 -15.96 22.80
C ARG A 48 15.03 -15.09 21.59
N THR A 49 15.12 -15.61 20.37
CA THR A 49 14.79 -14.86 19.16
C THR A 49 13.31 -14.44 19.13
N ILE A 50 12.40 -15.27 19.65
CA ILE A 50 10.98 -14.92 19.78
C ILE A 50 10.79 -13.77 20.78
N LEU A 51 11.43 -13.81 21.95
CA LEU A 51 11.38 -12.71 22.91
C LEU A 51 11.98 -11.43 22.35
N GLU A 52 13.06 -11.55 21.57
CA GLU A 52 13.66 -10.42 20.85
C GLU A 52 12.72 -9.86 19.80
N LEU A 53 11.93 -10.67 19.09
CA LEU A 53 10.89 -10.18 18.16
C LEU A 53 9.74 -9.48 18.89
N ARG A 54 9.35 -10.00 20.06
CA ARG A 54 8.34 -9.38 20.95
C ARG A 54 8.92 -8.17 21.70
N GLY A 55 10.24 -7.94 21.66
CA GLY A 55 10.87 -6.80 22.30
C GLY A 55 10.78 -6.81 23.82
N LEU A 56 10.84 -7.99 24.42
CA LEU A 56 10.93 -8.17 25.87
C LEU A 56 12.40 -8.39 26.25
N GLY A 57 12.89 -7.60 27.21
CA GLY A 57 14.24 -7.76 27.72
C GLY A 57 14.36 -9.00 28.62
N TYR A 58 15.27 -9.90 28.30
CA TYR A 58 15.49 -11.17 29.01
C TYR A 58 16.77 -11.16 29.88
N SER A 59 17.46 -10.03 30.02
CA SER A 59 18.72 -9.98 30.76
C SER A 59 18.54 -10.32 32.24
N GLY A 60 19.23 -11.38 32.67
CA GLY A 60 19.14 -12.00 34.00
C GLY A 60 18.44 -13.37 34.03
N LEU A 61 17.86 -13.84 32.91
CA LEU A 61 17.18 -15.13 32.81
C LEU A 61 18.06 -16.15 32.06
N ASP A 62 18.97 -16.80 32.80
CA ASP A 62 19.87 -17.84 32.24
C ASP A 62 19.17 -19.20 32.11
N LEU A 63 18.08 -19.40 32.85
CA LEU A 63 17.31 -20.64 32.88
C LEU A 63 16.29 -20.67 31.73
N LYS A 64 16.31 -21.76 30.96
CA LYS A 64 15.31 -22.03 29.90
C LYS A 64 13.87 -21.91 30.42
N LYS A 65 13.63 -22.34 31.66
CA LYS A 65 12.30 -22.33 32.29
C LYS A 65 11.76 -20.91 32.46
N ASP A 66 12.61 -19.98 32.85
CA ASP A 66 12.20 -18.59 33.11
C ASP A 66 11.94 -17.86 31.78
N VAL A 67 12.73 -18.18 30.75
CA VAL A 67 12.52 -17.70 29.39
C VAL A 67 11.22 -18.26 28.79
N SER A 68 10.93 -19.55 28.98
CA SER A 68 9.67 -20.14 28.49
C SER A 68 8.45 -19.57 29.22
N ASP A 69 8.56 -19.35 30.54
CA ASP A 69 7.50 -18.71 31.34
C ASP A 69 7.26 -17.26 30.89
N LEU A 70 8.32 -16.52 30.55
CA LEU A 70 8.17 -15.17 29.99
C LEU A 70 7.52 -15.18 28.59
N VAL A 71 7.83 -16.17 27.75
CA VAL A 71 7.17 -16.35 26.45
C VAL A 71 5.68 -16.63 26.66
N GLU A 72 5.33 -17.54 27.55
CA GLU A 72 3.94 -17.88 27.87
C GLU A 72 3.16 -16.65 28.41
N LYS A 73 3.76 -15.89 29.34
CA LYS A 73 3.20 -14.64 29.86
C LYS A 73 3.05 -13.53 28.81
N SER A 74 3.80 -13.62 27.71
CA SER A 74 3.75 -12.67 26.60
C SER A 74 2.78 -13.05 25.49
N GLY A 75 2.22 -14.26 25.52
CA GLY A 75 1.17 -14.70 24.61
C GLY A 75 1.45 -16.06 23.99
N GLU A 76 0.38 -16.70 23.51
CA GLU A 76 0.44 -17.98 22.80
C GLU A 76 1.40 -17.91 21.61
N LEU A 77 2.12 -19.00 21.35
CA LEU A 77 3.12 -19.06 20.29
C LEU A 77 2.52 -19.72 19.04
N MET A 78 2.34 -18.92 18.00
CA MET A 78 1.85 -19.40 16.70
C MET A 78 3.02 -19.87 15.82
N GLN A 79 2.80 -20.90 14.99
CA GLN A 79 3.85 -21.46 14.13
C GLN A 79 4.40 -20.45 13.10
N GLY A 80 3.58 -19.50 12.65
CA GLY A 80 4.03 -18.42 11.77
C GLY A 80 5.02 -17.46 12.43
N GLU A 81 4.91 -17.24 13.75
CA GLU A 81 5.90 -16.46 14.50
C GLU A 81 7.24 -17.20 14.54
N LEU A 82 7.20 -18.51 14.80
CA LEU A 82 8.40 -19.34 14.81
C LEU A 82 9.10 -19.34 13.44
N TYR A 83 8.36 -19.43 12.34
CA TYR A 83 8.94 -19.34 11.00
C TYR A 83 9.61 -17.99 10.75
N SER A 84 8.95 -16.89 11.13
CA SER A 84 9.54 -15.55 11.02
C SER A 84 10.81 -15.38 11.88
N ALA A 85 10.86 -16.01 13.06
CA ALA A 85 12.03 -16.03 13.92
C ALA A 85 13.20 -16.81 13.31
N ILE A 86 12.92 -17.96 12.70
CA ILE A 86 13.94 -18.80 12.02
C ILE A 86 14.48 -18.07 10.79
N ARG A 87 13.60 -17.56 9.93
CA ARG A 87 14.01 -16.82 8.73
C ARG A 87 14.85 -15.60 9.07
N ARG A 88 14.51 -14.89 10.15
CA ARG A 88 15.31 -13.77 10.63
C ARG A 88 16.71 -14.21 11.05
N GLN A 89 16.85 -15.36 11.70
CA GLN A 89 18.14 -15.88 12.10
C GLN A 89 19.01 -16.21 10.87
N GLU A 90 18.39 -16.68 9.79
CA GLU A 90 19.04 -16.90 8.49
C GLU A 90 19.43 -15.57 7.83
N GLU A 91 18.49 -14.60 7.75
CA GLU A 91 18.75 -13.24 7.24
C GLU A 91 19.83 -12.49 8.03
N GLN A 92 19.92 -12.70 9.34
CA GLN A 92 20.98 -12.14 10.20
C GLN A 92 22.35 -12.76 9.93
N SER A 93 22.38 -14.02 9.49
CA SER A 93 23.62 -14.73 9.15
C SER A 93 24.14 -14.34 7.77
N GLU A 94 23.25 -13.91 6.86
CA GLU A 94 23.58 -13.57 5.46
C GLU A 94 23.65 -12.05 5.19
N GLY A 95 23.00 -11.22 6.01
CA GLY A 95 22.87 -9.77 5.81
C GLY A 95 23.91 -8.92 6.54
N GLY A 96 24.98 -8.54 5.83
CA GLY A 96 25.87 -7.45 6.23
C GLY A 96 25.24 -6.07 6.00
N ASP A 97 25.46 -5.15 6.96
CA ASP A 97 25.10 -3.73 6.99
C ASP A 97 23.63 -3.38 6.65
N GLN A 98 22.72 -3.57 7.62
CA GLN A 98 21.45 -2.84 7.63
C GLN A 98 21.74 -1.34 7.80
N GLY A 99 21.20 -0.53 6.87
CA GLY A 99 21.57 0.87 6.65
C GLY A 99 21.41 1.78 7.87
N THR A 100 22.52 2.12 8.51
CA THR A 100 22.61 3.24 9.44
C THR A 100 22.79 4.53 8.65
N THR A 101 21.97 5.55 8.93
CA THR A 101 22.11 6.84 8.24
C THR A 101 23.28 7.63 8.83
N SER A 102 24.29 7.94 8.03
CA SER A 102 25.34 8.87 8.42
C SER A 102 24.87 10.31 8.23
N PHE A 103 24.81 11.10 9.30
CA PHE A 103 24.40 12.49 9.21
C PHE A 103 25.57 13.36 8.72
N SER A 104 25.38 14.01 7.57
CA SER A 104 26.38 14.90 6.97
C SER A 104 26.56 16.22 7.74
N GLY A 105 25.51 16.71 8.41
CA GLY A 105 25.59 17.95 9.18
C GLY A 105 24.33 18.32 9.96
N GLU A 106 24.35 19.47 10.64
CA GLU A 106 23.28 19.95 11.53
C GLU A 106 21.90 20.03 10.84
N MET A 107 21.87 20.55 9.62
CA MET A 107 20.61 20.71 8.87
C MET A 107 19.96 19.36 8.54
N HIS A 108 20.77 18.37 8.14
CA HIS A 108 20.30 17.02 7.84
C HIS A 108 19.81 16.30 9.11
N PHE A 109 20.46 16.53 10.25
CA PHE A 109 19.99 16.03 11.54
C PHE A 109 18.68 16.69 11.97
N TYR A 110 18.56 18.01 11.84
CA TYR A 110 17.35 18.75 12.18
C TYR A 110 16.15 18.24 11.36
N GLU A 111 16.30 18.16 10.03
CA GLU A 111 15.24 17.71 9.13
C GLU A 111 14.76 16.30 9.48
N LEU A 112 15.69 15.35 9.64
CA LEU A 112 15.33 13.95 9.85
C LEU A 112 14.92 13.61 11.28
N VAL A 113 15.49 14.24 12.29
CA VAL A 113 15.35 13.80 13.69
C VAL A 113 14.48 14.75 14.52
N GLU A 114 14.57 16.06 14.27
CA GLU A 114 13.86 17.07 15.06
C GLU A 114 12.57 17.54 14.39
N ASP A 115 12.55 17.61 13.06
CA ASP A 115 11.39 18.02 12.28
C ASP A 115 10.46 16.85 11.93
N THR A 116 11.01 15.66 11.60
CA THR A 116 10.15 14.48 11.43
C THR A 116 9.62 13.95 12.77
N LYS A 117 8.30 13.81 12.85
CA LYS A 117 7.56 13.41 14.06
C LYS A 117 7.12 11.95 14.02
N ASP A 118 7.46 11.25 12.95
CA ASP A 118 6.86 9.97 12.56
C ASP A 118 7.68 8.75 12.99
N GLY A 119 8.73 8.94 13.81
CA GLY A 119 9.61 7.84 14.20
C GLY A 119 10.48 8.09 15.41
N ILE A 120 10.93 7.00 16.02
CA ILE A 120 11.93 6.99 17.07
C ILE A 120 13.29 6.90 16.40
N TRP A 121 14.22 7.78 16.78
CA TRP A 121 15.61 7.69 16.32
C TRP A 121 16.54 7.31 17.45
N LEU A 122 17.52 6.47 17.12
CA LEU A 122 18.66 6.17 17.95
C LEU A 122 19.92 6.63 17.22
N VAL A 123 20.56 7.67 17.74
CA VAL A 123 21.70 8.32 17.11
C VAL A 123 22.95 8.17 17.96
N GLN A 124 23.99 7.58 17.38
CA GLN A 124 25.32 7.54 17.98
C GLN A 124 26.08 8.81 17.61
N VAL A 125 26.39 9.65 18.60
CA VAL A 125 27.20 10.85 18.42
C VAL A 125 28.66 10.53 18.73
N ILE A 126 29.53 10.77 17.75
CA ILE A 126 30.97 10.60 17.87
C ILE A 126 31.57 11.99 18.06
N ALA A 127 32.13 12.24 19.25
CA ALA A 127 32.75 13.53 19.55
C ALA A 127 34.06 13.73 18.75
N HIS A 128 34.47 14.99 18.60
CA HIS A 128 35.71 15.32 17.90
C HIS A 128 36.92 14.66 18.59
N ASP A 129 37.79 14.04 17.79
CA ASP A 129 39.00 13.32 18.23
C ASP A 129 38.76 12.21 19.28
N ARG A 130 37.54 11.68 19.35
CA ARG A 130 37.19 10.57 20.25
C ARG A 130 36.61 9.40 19.48
N GLU A 131 36.80 8.21 20.04
CA GLU A 131 36.17 7.01 19.53
C GLU A 131 34.66 6.99 19.82
N ALA A 132 33.95 6.21 19.03
CA ALA A 132 32.52 5.99 19.19
C ALA A 132 32.23 5.26 20.51
N LEU A 133 31.08 5.56 21.13
CA LEU A 133 30.68 4.95 22.41
C LEU A 133 30.54 3.42 22.32
N LEU A 134 30.06 2.94 21.17
CA LEU A 134 29.90 1.53 20.85
C LEU A 134 30.84 1.20 19.70
N SER A 135 31.52 0.06 19.81
CA SER A 135 32.32 -0.49 18.71
C SER A 135 31.44 -0.70 17.47
N LYS A 136 32.06 -0.72 16.28
CA LYS A 136 31.32 -0.98 15.04
C LYS A 136 30.51 -2.28 15.09
N SER A 137 31.05 -3.33 15.73
CA SER A 137 30.37 -4.61 15.92
C SER A 137 29.16 -4.51 16.85
N SER A 138 29.33 -3.91 18.03
CA SER A 138 28.24 -3.71 19.00
C SER A 138 27.16 -2.76 18.48
N TRP A 139 27.53 -1.78 17.67
CA TRP A 139 26.58 -0.91 16.99
C TRP A 139 25.79 -1.67 15.92
N SER A 140 26.44 -2.51 15.11
CA SER A 140 25.73 -3.35 14.13
C SER A 140 24.75 -4.32 14.79
N GLU A 141 25.12 -4.91 15.94
CA GLU A 141 24.23 -5.75 16.74
C GLU A 141 23.04 -4.94 17.28
N MET A 142 23.29 -3.73 17.77
CA MET A 142 22.23 -2.83 18.23
C MET A 142 21.28 -2.47 17.09
N VAL A 143 21.79 -2.13 15.91
CA VAL A 143 21.01 -1.80 14.72
C VAL A 143 20.12 -2.98 14.31
N GLN A 144 20.68 -4.19 14.26
CA GLN A 144 19.92 -5.40 13.97
C GLN A 144 18.83 -5.69 15.01
N LYS A 145 19.04 -5.29 16.27
CA LYS A 145 18.07 -5.46 17.35
C LYS A 145 16.94 -4.43 17.31
N VAL A 146 17.22 -3.18 16.94
CA VAL A 146 16.23 -2.09 16.98
C VAL A 146 15.47 -1.89 15.66
N SER A 147 16.07 -2.24 14.52
CA SER A 147 15.44 -2.13 13.20
C SER A 147 14.03 -2.77 13.08
N PRO A 148 13.71 -3.90 13.73
CA PRO A 148 12.40 -4.55 13.60
C PRO A 148 11.30 -3.76 14.26
N PHE A 149 11.66 -2.95 15.25
CA PHE A 149 10.73 -2.12 15.98
C PHE A 149 10.38 -0.83 15.22
N GLY A 150 10.91 -0.65 14.00
CA GLY A 150 10.76 0.58 13.23
C GLY A 150 11.57 1.74 13.79
N ILE A 151 12.57 1.45 14.64
CA ILE A 151 13.46 2.45 15.23
C ILE A 151 14.57 2.72 14.23
N ARG A 152 14.71 3.97 13.83
CA ARG A 152 15.71 4.40 12.85
C ARG A 152 17.04 4.64 13.57
N THR A 153 18.12 4.22 12.95
CA THR A 153 19.47 4.35 13.52
C THR A 153 20.33 5.26 12.68
N GLY A 154 21.11 6.12 13.33
CA GLY A 154 22.05 6.98 12.63
C GLY A 154 23.33 7.26 13.40
N THR A 155 24.34 7.74 12.70
CA THR A 155 25.64 8.12 13.27
C THR A 155 25.92 9.57 12.94
N PHE A 156 26.20 10.38 13.95
CA PHE A 156 26.56 11.78 13.80
C PHE A 156 28.04 11.96 14.16
N ASN A 157 28.87 12.40 13.20
CA ASN A 157 30.29 12.65 13.45
C ASN A 157 30.52 14.14 13.67
N CYS A 158 30.90 14.51 14.90
CA CYS A 158 31.22 15.90 15.26
C CYS A 158 32.48 16.45 14.59
N SER A 159 33.27 15.61 13.91
CA SER A 159 34.40 16.06 13.08
C SER A 159 33.93 16.83 11.84
N ASN A 160 32.72 16.53 11.35
CA ASN A 160 32.14 17.23 10.20
C ASN A 160 31.61 18.62 10.62
N ASP A 161 30.91 18.68 11.77
CA ASP A 161 30.23 19.89 12.26
C ASP A 161 30.48 20.13 13.77
N TYR A 162 31.71 20.49 14.13
CA TYR A 162 32.09 20.70 15.53
C TYR A 162 31.27 21.81 16.21
N ARG A 163 31.03 22.92 15.50
CA ARG A 163 30.30 24.08 16.04
C ARG A 163 28.89 23.70 16.49
N SER A 164 28.23 22.82 15.75
CA SER A 164 26.86 22.37 16.03
C SER A 164 26.81 21.42 17.22
N CYS A 165 27.80 20.52 17.35
CA CYS A 165 27.95 19.67 18.54
C CYS A 165 28.16 20.49 19.82
N VAL A 166 29.02 21.53 19.76
CA VAL A 166 29.27 22.40 20.92
C VAL A 166 28.01 23.17 21.34
N LYS A 167 27.23 23.69 20.38
CA LYS A 167 25.95 24.36 20.69
C LYS A 167 24.95 23.45 21.41
N ARG A 168 24.97 22.15 21.08
CA ARG A 168 24.08 21.13 21.63
C ARG A 168 24.60 20.48 22.92
N GLY A 169 25.83 20.80 23.34
CA GLY A 169 26.46 20.26 24.55
C GLY A 169 27.12 18.88 24.36
N TRP A 170 27.29 18.41 23.13
CA TRP A 170 27.88 17.10 22.83
C TRP A 170 29.41 17.15 22.87
N HIS A 171 29.95 17.27 24.08
CA HIS A 171 31.40 17.31 24.33
C HIS A 171 32.05 15.91 24.42
N ARG A 172 31.24 14.88 24.64
CA ARG A 172 31.67 13.47 24.76
C ARG A 172 30.87 12.62 23.78
N SER A 173 31.43 11.51 23.32
CA SER A 173 30.70 10.55 22.50
C SER A 173 29.54 9.99 23.32
N THR A 174 28.31 10.16 22.87
CA THR A 174 27.10 9.75 23.57
C THR A 174 26.14 9.05 22.62
N LEU A 175 25.16 8.36 23.21
CA LEU A 175 24.01 7.85 22.49
C LEU A 175 22.81 8.73 22.79
N ILE A 176 22.08 9.11 21.75
CA ILE A 176 20.92 9.98 21.84
C ILE A 176 19.72 9.24 21.29
N MET A 177 18.62 9.33 22.03
CA MET A 177 17.33 8.84 21.59
C MET A 177 16.42 10.03 21.35
N SER A 178 15.75 10.07 20.20
CA SER A 178 14.67 11.02 19.94
C SER A 178 13.32 10.29 20.00
N VAL A 179 12.39 10.86 20.77
CA VAL A 179 11.03 10.34 20.92
C VAL A 179 10.06 11.51 20.87
N PRO A 180 8.97 11.44 20.08
CA PRO A 180 7.94 12.49 20.13
C PRO A 180 7.30 12.54 21.52
N GLN A 181 7.09 13.73 22.08
CA GLN A 181 6.61 13.88 23.46
C GLN A 181 5.08 13.85 23.60
N THR A 182 4.34 14.36 22.61
CA THR A 182 2.88 14.50 22.69
C THR A 182 2.16 13.54 21.75
N SER A 183 0.91 13.24 22.09
CA SER A 183 -0.07 12.57 21.23
C SER A 183 -0.57 13.47 20.08
N ALA A 184 -0.32 14.78 20.14
CA ALA A 184 -0.65 15.72 19.07
C ALA A 184 0.38 15.68 17.93
N SER A 185 -0.11 15.75 16.68
CA SER A 185 0.66 15.73 15.42
C SER A 185 1.67 16.88 15.26
N LYS A 186 1.60 17.93 16.10
CA LYS A 186 2.55 19.06 16.12
C LYS A 186 3.38 19.16 17.41
N GLY A 187 3.61 18.03 18.09
CA GLY A 187 4.43 17.95 19.29
C GLY A 187 5.89 18.33 19.15
N LYS A 188 6.52 18.69 20.27
CA LYS A 188 7.99 18.77 20.39
C LYS A 188 8.58 17.37 20.48
N VAL A 189 9.71 17.15 19.80
CA VAL A 189 10.50 15.92 19.94
C VAL A 189 11.37 16.06 21.19
N MET A 190 11.29 15.07 22.08
CA MET A 190 12.15 14.98 23.25
C MET A 190 13.42 14.22 22.88
N MET A 191 14.57 14.86 23.07
CA MET A 191 15.87 14.18 22.99
C MET A 191 16.31 13.76 24.38
N ARG A 192 16.78 12.52 24.51
CA ARG A 192 17.33 11.95 25.73
C ARG A 192 18.73 11.43 25.45
N GLU A 193 19.68 11.85 26.26
CA GLU A 193 21.04 11.33 26.24
C GLU A 193 21.14 10.11 27.16
N TYR A 194 21.90 9.10 26.72
CA TYR A 194 22.21 7.94 27.54
C TYR A 194 23.24 8.32 28.62
N ASP A 195 22.87 8.13 29.88
CA ASP A 195 23.70 8.42 31.06
C ASP A 195 24.20 7.15 31.77
N GLY A 196 23.89 5.97 31.23
CA GLY A 196 24.25 4.69 31.83
C GLY A 196 25.76 4.39 31.76
N GLN A 197 26.26 3.70 32.80
CA GLN A 197 27.67 3.28 32.91
C GLN A 197 27.97 1.97 32.16
N LEU A 198 26.94 1.17 31.85
CA LEU A 198 27.07 -0.09 31.13
C LEU A 198 26.76 0.13 29.65
N PHE A 199 27.67 -0.24 28.76
CA PHE A 199 27.55 -0.07 27.30
C PHE A 199 27.12 -1.34 26.57
N GLU A 200 26.55 -2.30 27.29
CA GLU A 200 26.00 -3.52 26.71
C GLU A 200 24.71 -3.24 25.93
N THR A 201 24.52 -3.94 24.82
CA THR A 201 23.37 -3.79 23.92
C THR A 201 22.04 -4.02 24.64
N GLU A 202 21.98 -4.95 25.61
CA GLU A 202 20.80 -5.23 26.43
C GLU A 202 20.40 -4.07 27.34
N HIS A 203 21.38 -3.44 27.99
CA HIS A 203 21.14 -2.33 28.91
C HIS A 203 20.63 -1.09 28.17
N ILE A 204 21.24 -0.79 27.02
CA ILE A 204 20.81 0.31 26.16
C ILE A 204 19.40 0.02 25.61
N PHE A 205 19.12 -1.21 25.18
CA PHE A 205 17.80 -1.59 24.72
C PHE A 205 16.74 -1.41 25.81
N ARG A 206 17.00 -1.87 27.04
CA ARG A 206 16.09 -1.69 28.18
C ARG A 206 15.87 -0.21 28.53
N TRP A 207 16.93 0.59 28.51
CA TRP A 207 16.84 2.04 28.71
C TRP A 207 15.91 2.67 27.66
N MET A 208 16.15 2.36 26.38
CA MET A 208 15.36 2.84 25.27
C MET A 208 13.89 2.43 25.41
N THR A 209 13.60 1.15 25.65
CA THR A 209 12.21 0.66 25.79
C THR A 209 11.52 1.29 26.99
N SER A 210 12.23 1.55 28.09
CA SER A 210 11.63 2.21 29.25
C SER A 210 11.17 3.63 28.94
N HIS A 211 11.91 4.37 28.09
CA HIS A 211 11.53 5.71 27.66
C HIS A 211 10.37 5.71 26.66
N VAL A 212 10.31 4.74 25.73
CA VAL A 212 9.14 4.62 24.85
C VAL A 212 7.90 4.21 25.64
N ALA A 213 8.04 3.30 26.61
CA ALA A 213 6.93 2.82 27.44
C ALA A 213 6.27 3.94 28.27
N GLN A 214 7.01 4.97 28.66
CA GLN A 214 6.46 6.15 29.36
C GLN A 214 5.39 6.91 28.57
N ARG A 215 5.36 6.75 27.23
CA ARG A 215 4.35 7.37 26.37
C ARG A 215 2.98 6.69 26.51
N ILE A 216 2.96 5.40 26.85
CA ILE A 216 1.73 4.62 26.96
C ILE A 216 1.11 4.82 28.34
N LYS A 217 -0.19 5.08 28.39
CA LYS A 217 -0.95 5.08 29.64
C LYS A 217 -0.94 3.67 30.23
N THR A 218 -0.38 3.53 31.42
CA THR A 218 -0.38 2.26 32.16
C THR A 218 -1.44 2.28 33.25
N LEU A 219 -2.46 1.44 33.11
CA LEU A 219 -3.53 1.28 34.08
C LEU A 219 -3.16 0.17 35.05
N ARG A 220 -3.16 0.48 36.34
CA ARG A 220 -2.90 -0.48 37.43
C ARG A 220 -4.13 -0.77 38.27
N GLN A 221 -5.14 0.09 38.22
CA GLN A 221 -6.37 -0.02 39.00
C GLN A 221 -7.58 -0.23 38.10
N PRO A 222 -8.57 -1.05 38.52
CA PRO A 222 -9.77 -1.31 37.74
C PRO A 222 -10.69 -0.08 37.61
N SER A 223 -10.64 0.86 38.57
CA SER A 223 -11.40 2.12 38.48
C SER A 223 -10.99 2.96 37.28
N GLN A 224 -9.68 3.09 37.04
CA GLN A 224 -9.15 3.82 35.88
C GLN A 224 -9.52 3.14 34.56
N LEU A 225 -9.67 1.80 34.57
CA LEU A 225 -10.16 1.09 33.40
C LEU A 225 -11.60 1.44 33.09
N ALA A 226 -12.49 1.51 34.09
CA ALA A 226 -13.90 1.84 33.86
C ALA A 226 -14.09 3.24 33.24
N GLU A 227 -13.28 4.22 33.66
CA GLU A 227 -13.28 5.57 33.08
C GLU A 227 -12.79 5.55 31.62
N GLU A 228 -11.65 4.89 31.36
CA GLU A 228 -11.03 4.84 30.03
C GLU A 228 -11.73 3.89 29.05
N TRP A 229 -12.51 2.93 29.56
CA TRP A 229 -13.31 1.99 28.76
C TRP A 229 -14.52 2.67 28.12
N CYS A 230 -14.93 3.85 28.59
CA CYS A 230 -15.93 4.64 27.89
C CYS A 230 -15.32 5.24 26.61
N PRO A 231 -16.03 5.20 25.47
CA PRO A 231 -15.55 5.80 24.24
C PRO A 231 -15.50 7.32 24.38
N ASP A 232 -14.31 7.90 24.31
CA ASP A 232 -14.12 9.35 24.28
C ASP A 232 -14.40 9.93 22.89
N GLN A 233 -14.88 11.18 22.84
CA GLN A 233 -15.15 11.88 21.58
C GLN A 233 -13.87 12.17 20.77
N ASP A 234 -12.73 12.36 21.44
CA ASP A 234 -11.47 12.79 20.81
C ASP A 234 -10.69 11.62 20.16
N HIS A 235 -10.80 10.40 20.69
CA HIS A 235 -10.10 9.21 20.18
C HIS A 235 -11.03 7.99 20.21
N PRO A 236 -11.78 7.72 19.12
CA PRO A 236 -12.79 6.67 19.14
C PRO A 236 -12.21 5.26 19.11
N VAL A 237 -10.94 5.08 18.72
CA VAL A 237 -10.28 3.77 18.63
C VAL A 237 -9.19 3.66 19.69
N LYS A 238 -9.36 2.70 20.61
CA LYS A 238 -8.43 2.42 21.71
C LYS A 238 -7.93 0.98 21.60
N MET A 239 -6.64 0.76 21.81
CA MET A 239 -6.00 -0.56 21.83
C MET A 239 -5.52 -0.87 23.24
N PHE A 240 -6.13 -1.88 23.85
CA PHE A 240 -5.79 -2.35 25.19
C PHE A 240 -4.90 -3.59 25.12
N LEU A 241 -3.83 -3.58 25.90
CA LEU A 241 -3.02 -4.76 26.19
C LEU A 241 -3.20 -5.15 27.66
N PHE A 242 -3.87 -6.27 27.87
CA PHE A 242 -4.00 -6.91 29.19
C PHE A 242 -2.86 -7.91 29.33
N ALA A 243 -1.89 -7.69 30.21
CA ALA A 243 -0.80 -8.66 30.41
C ALA A 243 -0.28 -8.69 31.86
N HIS A 244 0.40 -9.80 32.21
CA HIS A 244 1.13 -9.94 33.46
C HIS A 244 2.60 -9.48 33.34
N LEU A 245 2.83 -8.32 32.72
CA LEU A 245 4.18 -7.82 32.40
C LEU A 245 4.54 -6.56 33.20
N SER A 246 5.83 -6.40 33.52
CA SER A 246 6.41 -5.20 34.17
C SER A 246 6.37 -3.96 33.29
N GLN A 247 6.56 -4.15 32.01
CA GLN A 247 6.60 -3.10 31.00
C GLN A 247 5.87 -3.61 29.76
N PRO A 248 5.26 -2.71 28.97
CA PRO A 248 4.71 -3.08 27.69
C PRO A 248 5.82 -3.59 26.75
N PRO A 249 5.51 -4.56 25.87
CA PRO A 249 6.44 -4.99 24.82
C PRO A 249 6.94 -3.83 23.96
N ALA A 250 8.19 -3.89 23.49
CA ALA A 250 8.77 -2.79 22.70
C ALA A 250 8.01 -2.52 21.40
N PHE A 251 7.50 -3.57 20.72
CA PHE A 251 6.72 -3.40 19.50
C PHE A 251 5.40 -2.66 19.74
N PHE A 252 4.73 -2.90 20.87
CA PHE A 252 3.51 -2.20 21.24
C PHE A 252 3.79 -0.72 21.48
N SER A 253 4.93 -0.44 22.12
CA SER A 253 5.40 0.92 22.40
C SER A 253 5.78 1.67 21.13
N SER A 254 6.45 1.04 20.16
CA SER A 254 6.78 1.69 18.90
C SER A 254 5.57 1.92 17.99
N LEU A 255 4.58 1.01 18.00
CA LEU A 255 3.31 1.23 17.30
C LEU A 255 2.55 2.45 17.82
N SER A 256 2.61 2.72 19.13
CA SER A 256 1.99 3.92 19.72
C SER A 256 2.58 5.23 19.19
N VAL A 257 3.84 5.23 18.76
CA VAL A 257 4.47 6.40 18.11
C VAL A 257 3.97 6.53 16.68
N LYS A 258 3.82 5.42 15.96
CA LYS A 258 3.40 5.42 14.55
C LYS A 258 1.93 5.83 14.36
N PHE A 259 1.04 5.43 15.26
CA PHE A 259 -0.40 5.70 15.17
C PHE A 259 -0.85 6.88 16.05
N THR A 260 0.07 7.79 16.34
CA THR A 260 -0.15 8.98 17.18
C THR A 260 -1.36 9.79 16.71
N GLY A 261 -2.31 10.04 17.62
CA GLY A 261 -3.52 10.81 17.34
C GLY A 261 -4.59 10.09 16.52
N ARG A 262 -4.37 8.81 16.16
CA ARG A 262 -5.35 7.96 15.45
C ARG A 262 -5.87 6.82 16.30
N ILE A 263 -4.96 6.18 17.04
CA ILE A 263 -5.25 5.06 17.94
C ILE A 263 -4.57 5.34 19.27
N GLU A 264 -5.33 5.25 20.36
CA GLU A 264 -4.76 5.36 21.70
C GLU A 264 -4.31 3.98 22.19
N PHE A 265 -3.08 3.88 22.68
CA PHE A 265 -2.51 2.63 23.20
C PHE A 265 -2.52 2.67 24.73
N ILE A 266 -3.11 1.64 25.34
CA ILE A 266 -3.27 1.53 26.78
C ILE A 266 -2.74 0.17 27.23
N PHE A 267 -1.87 0.19 28.24
CA PHE A 267 -1.32 -1.01 28.85
C PHE A 267 -1.98 -1.25 30.21
N VAL A 268 -2.52 -2.44 30.44
CA VAL A 268 -3.20 -2.82 31.68
C VAL A 268 -2.37 -3.89 32.38
N ASP A 269 -1.83 -3.54 33.54
CA ASP A 269 -1.07 -4.48 34.37
C ASP A 269 -2.00 -5.28 35.27
N ILE A 270 -2.20 -6.56 34.93
CA ILE A 270 -3.12 -7.47 35.62
C ILE A 270 -2.49 -8.09 36.87
N ARG A 271 -1.19 -7.90 37.15
CA ARG A 271 -0.50 -8.59 38.26
C ARG A 271 -1.09 -8.33 39.64
N GLN A 272 -1.77 -7.21 39.82
CA GLN A 272 -2.37 -6.80 41.09
C GLN A 272 -3.89 -7.05 41.13
N TRP A 273 -4.48 -7.63 40.09
CA TRP A 273 -5.93 -7.77 39.94
C TRP A 273 -6.36 -9.16 40.41
N ASN A 274 -6.98 -9.21 41.58
CA ASN A 274 -7.46 -10.47 42.17
C ASN A 274 -8.86 -10.88 41.68
N ASN A 275 -9.59 -9.98 41.00
CA ASN A 275 -10.96 -10.20 40.55
C ASN A 275 -10.99 -10.66 39.08
N TYR A 276 -10.91 -11.98 38.86
CA TYR A 276 -11.07 -12.57 37.53
C TYR A 276 -12.45 -12.31 36.90
N SER A 277 -13.48 -12.09 37.73
CA SER A 277 -14.87 -11.89 37.27
C SER A 277 -15.04 -10.63 36.40
N SER A 278 -14.42 -9.50 36.78
CA SER A 278 -14.49 -8.26 35.99
C SER A 278 -13.73 -8.34 34.66
N LEU A 279 -12.68 -9.17 34.59
CA LEU A 279 -11.94 -9.42 33.35
C LEU A 279 -12.73 -10.29 32.38
N LEU A 280 -13.45 -11.29 32.90
CA LEU A 280 -14.32 -12.16 32.11
C LEU A 280 -15.54 -11.40 31.55
N GLU A 281 -16.11 -10.46 32.32
CA GLU A 281 -17.18 -9.56 31.85
C GLU A 281 -16.74 -8.67 30.68
N ILE A 282 -15.47 -8.30 30.65
CA ILE A 282 -14.85 -7.51 29.58
C ILE A 282 -14.47 -8.37 28.36
N GLY A 283 -14.63 -9.70 28.45
CA GLY A 283 -14.31 -10.65 27.37
C GLY A 283 -12.86 -11.15 27.38
N VAL A 284 -12.08 -10.88 28.43
CA VAL A 284 -10.71 -11.38 28.59
C VAL A 284 -10.74 -12.82 29.10
N LYS A 285 -10.61 -13.80 28.19
CA LYS A 285 -10.60 -15.24 28.54
C LYS A 285 -9.20 -15.78 28.86
N HIS A 286 -8.16 -15.23 28.22
CA HIS A 286 -6.76 -15.63 28.39
C HIS A 286 -5.89 -14.38 28.49
N SER A 287 -4.93 -14.36 29.42
CA SER A 287 -3.92 -13.31 29.51
C SER A 287 -2.60 -13.83 28.91
N PRO A 288 -1.90 -13.04 28.06
CA PRO A 288 -2.24 -11.70 27.64
C PRO A 288 -3.30 -11.62 26.53
N ALA A 289 -4.13 -10.59 26.57
CA ALA A 289 -5.14 -10.29 25.54
C ALA A 289 -4.91 -8.92 24.92
N TYR A 290 -4.91 -8.89 23.59
CA TYR A 290 -4.89 -7.68 22.79
C TYR A 290 -6.32 -7.38 22.35
N ILE A 291 -6.89 -6.28 22.85
CA ILE A 291 -8.27 -5.91 22.59
C ILE A 291 -8.28 -4.56 21.89
N LEU A 292 -8.82 -4.55 20.68
CA LEU A 292 -9.11 -3.35 19.92
C LEU A 292 -10.55 -2.93 20.21
N MET A 293 -10.72 -1.79 20.85
CA MET A 293 -11.99 -1.15 21.08
C MET A 293 -12.25 -0.13 19.99
N MET A 294 -13.35 -0.32 19.27
CA MET A 294 -13.86 0.60 18.26
C MET A 294 -15.26 1.05 18.69
N PRO A 295 -15.77 2.19 18.20
CA PRO A 295 -17.12 2.63 18.55
C PRO A 295 -18.20 1.66 18.06
N GLU A 296 -17.89 0.80 17.09
CA GLU A 296 -18.81 -0.21 16.56
C GLU A 296 -18.78 -1.54 17.29
N GLY A 297 -17.71 -1.85 18.03
CA GLY A 297 -17.55 -3.14 18.68
C GLY A 297 -16.14 -3.41 19.20
N ILE A 298 -16.02 -4.55 19.89
CA ILE A 298 -14.78 -5.01 20.51
C ILE A 298 -14.22 -6.16 19.68
N TYR A 299 -12.93 -6.05 19.31
CA TYR A 299 -12.22 -7.09 18.55
C TYR A 299 -11.02 -7.61 19.35
N GLN A 300 -10.91 -8.93 19.48
CA GLN A 300 -9.77 -9.58 20.14
C GLN A 300 -8.74 -10.02 19.09
N TYR A 301 -7.53 -9.48 19.17
CA TYR A 301 -6.42 -9.80 18.28
C TYR A 301 -5.59 -10.97 18.79
N GLY A 302 -5.15 -11.85 17.88
CA GLY A 302 -4.16 -12.90 18.15
C GLY A 302 -4.73 -14.32 18.28
N ASN A 303 -6.05 -14.48 18.23
CA ASN A 303 -6.71 -15.79 18.28
C ASN A 303 -6.86 -16.44 16.88
N SER A 304 -6.49 -15.72 15.81
CA SER A 304 -6.78 -16.10 14.43
C SER A 304 -5.51 -16.27 13.59
N THR A 305 -5.60 -17.10 12.54
CA THR A 305 -4.50 -17.30 11.59
C THR A 305 -4.10 -15.99 10.91
N GLY A 306 -2.80 -15.67 10.91
CA GLY A 306 -2.26 -14.44 10.32
C GLY A 306 -2.15 -13.26 11.30
N GLU A 307 -2.66 -13.41 12.53
CA GLU A 307 -2.54 -12.40 13.59
C GLU A 307 -1.41 -12.77 14.53
N PHE A 308 -0.19 -12.42 14.13
CA PHE A 308 1.01 -12.69 14.91
C PHE A 308 1.33 -11.53 15.86
N LEU A 309 1.91 -11.84 17.01
CA LEU A 309 2.48 -10.92 17.99
C LEU A 309 3.83 -10.37 17.50
N SER A 310 3.81 -9.82 16.30
CA SER A 310 4.94 -9.18 15.62
C SER A 310 4.54 -7.78 15.19
N LEU A 311 5.51 -6.86 15.17
CA LEU A 311 5.27 -5.47 14.75
C LEU A 311 4.65 -5.42 13.35
N VAL A 312 5.16 -6.20 12.40
CA VAL A 312 4.74 -6.15 11.00
C VAL A 312 3.28 -6.60 10.83
N ALA A 313 2.89 -7.68 11.52
CA ALA A 313 1.53 -8.21 11.43
C ALA A 313 0.52 -7.26 12.10
N MET A 314 0.84 -6.76 13.29
CA MET A 314 0.00 -5.80 14.00
C MET A 314 -0.09 -4.47 13.25
N ASP A 315 1.01 -3.96 12.70
CA ASP A 315 1.02 -2.75 11.86
C ASP A 315 0.13 -2.91 10.64
N THR A 316 0.22 -4.05 9.95
CA THR A 316 -0.64 -4.34 8.78
C THR A 316 -2.12 -4.38 9.16
N PHE A 317 -2.45 -4.96 10.31
CA PHE A 317 -3.82 -4.97 10.84
C PHE A 317 -4.31 -3.55 11.19
N LEU A 318 -3.53 -2.78 11.93
CA LEU A 318 -3.94 -1.43 12.33
C LEU A 318 -4.05 -0.48 11.12
N ARG A 319 -3.20 -0.67 10.09
CA ARG A 319 -3.30 0.04 8.80
C ARG A 319 -4.53 -0.35 8.00
N SER A 320 -5.00 -1.60 8.07
CA SER A 320 -6.26 -1.96 7.40
C SER A 320 -7.44 -1.29 8.11
N VAL A 321 -7.52 -1.42 9.44
CA VAL A 321 -8.64 -0.87 10.24
C VAL A 321 -8.72 0.66 10.16
N GLN A 322 -7.57 1.34 10.22
CA GLN A 322 -7.47 2.80 10.23
C GLN A 322 -6.40 3.26 9.22
N PRO A 323 -6.71 3.23 7.91
CA PRO A 323 -5.74 3.57 6.88
C PRO A 323 -5.44 5.06 6.87
N GLU A 324 -4.20 5.41 6.54
CA GLU A 324 -3.87 6.79 6.17
C GLU A 324 -4.25 7.06 4.71
N VAL A 325 -4.52 8.32 4.39
CA VAL A 325 -4.76 8.74 3.00
C VAL A 325 -3.58 8.35 2.09
N ASN A 326 -2.36 8.39 2.63
CA ASN A 326 -1.17 7.93 1.94
C ASN A 326 -1.19 6.42 1.66
N ASP A 327 -1.61 5.60 2.62
CA ASP A 327 -1.70 4.14 2.44
C ASP A 327 -2.74 3.78 1.35
N LEU A 328 -3.89 4.47 1.33
CA LEU A 328 -4.90 4.30 0.27
C LEU A 328 -4.37 4.72 -1.11
N PHE A 329 -3.61 5.81 -1.17
CA PHE A 329 -2.97 6.26 -2.40
C PHE A 329 -1.97 5.22 -2.92
N VAL A 330 -1.07 4.74 -2.07
CA VAL A 330 -0.08 3.72 -2.45
C VAL A 330 -0.77 2.43 -2.91
N LEU A 331 -1.82 1.99 -2.21
CA LEU A 331 -2.61 0.83 -2.64
C LEU A 331 -3.22 1.02 -4.02
N SER A 332 -3.81 2.19 -4.29
CA SER A 332 -4.39 2.52 -5.60
C SER A 332 -3.33 2.54 -6.71
N LEU A 333 -2.13 3.05 -6.41
CA LEU A 333 -1.00 3.10 -7.33
C LEU A 333 -0.49 1.71 -7.67
N VAL A 334 -0.37 0.83 -6.67
CA VAL A 334 -0.01 -0.59 -6.89
C VAL A 334 -1.06 -1.29 -7.75
N LEU A 335 -2.34 -1.08 -7.47
CA LEU A 335 -3.44 -1.70 -8.22
C LEU A 335 -3.48 -1.23 -9.69
N VAL A 336 -3.32 0.07 -9.93
CA VAL A 336 -3.28 0.66 -11.28
C VAL A 336 -2.05 0.18 -12.06
N ASN A 337 -0.90 0.07 -11.40
CA ASN A 337 0.30 -0.50 -12.01
C ASN A 337 0.09 -1.97 -12.38
N LEU A 338 -0.42 -2.81 -11.47
CA LEU A 338 -0.73 -4.22 -11.76
C LEU A 338 -1.75 -4.38 -12.90
N LEU A 339 -2.74 -3.49 -12.98
CA LEU A 339 -3.69 -3.43 -14.08
C LEU A 339 -3.02 -3.05 -15.41
N SER A 340 -2.05 -2.12 -15.37
CA SER A 340 -1.31 -1.66 -16.54
C SER A 340 -0.39 -2.75 -17.10
N TRP A 341 0.24 -3.55 -16.23
CA TRP A 341 1.10 -4.67 -16.64
C TRP A 341 0.32 -5.78 -17.37
N MET A 342 -0.98 -5.91 -17.13
CA MET A 342 -1.82 -6.86 -17.89
C MET A 342 -1.91 -6.51 -19.38
N ASP A 343 -1.70 -5.25 -19.77
CA ASP A 343 -1.77 -4.83 -21.18
C ASP A 343 -0.67 -5.46 -22.05
N LEU A 344 0.46 -5.85 -21.44
CA LEU A 344 1.51 -6.58 -22.15
C LEU A 344 1.01 -7.94 -22.69
N PHE A 345 0.08 -8.58 -21.97
CA PHE A 345 -0.45 -9.90 -22.31
C PHE A 345 -1.71 -9.83 -23.20
N ILE A 346 -2.51 -8.78 -23.08
CA ILE A 346 -3.75 -8.63 -23.88
C ILE A 346 -3.45 -8.13 -25.30
N THR A 347 -2.39 -7.33 -25.49
CA THR A 347 -2.10 -6.73 -26.79
C THR A 347 -1.51 -7.75 -27.79
N GLN A 348 -2.19 -7.92 -28.92
CA GLN A 348 -1.73 -8.77 -30.02
C GLN A 348 -0.74 -8.01 -30.92
N GLY A 349 0.39 -8.65 -31.24
CA GLY A 349 1.43 -8.12 -32.13
C GLY A 349 2.85 -8.30 -31.64
N ALA A 350 3.79 -7.65 -32.34
CA ALA A 350 5.22 -7.60 -32.05
C ALA A 350 5.55 -7.25 -30.59
N THR A 351 6.62 -7.83 -30.04
CA THR A 351 7.10 -7.54 -28.67
C THR A 351 7.35 -6.05 -28.46
N VAL A 352 7.93 -5.36 -29.43
CA VAL A 352 8.22 -3.92 -29.33
C VAL A 352 6.92 -3.09 -29.28
N LYS A 353 5.90 -3.48 -30.03
CA LYS A 353 4.56 -2.87 -29.95
C LYS A 353 3.96 -3.02 -28.55
N ARG A 354 4.08 -4.21 -27.94
CA ARG A 354 3.62 -4.47 -26.57
C ARG A 354 4.31 -3.55 -25.55
N PHE A 355 5.63 -3.38 -25.66
CA PHE A 355 6.39 -2.51 -24.75
C PHE A 355 6.06 -1.02 -24.92
N VAL A 356 5.94 -0.52 -26.15
CA VAL A 356 5.58 0.89 -26.40
C VAL A 356 4.17 1.19 -25.90
N VAL A 357 3.22 0.27 -26.13
CA VAL A 357 1.87 0.39 -25.58
C VAL A 357 1.91 0.37 -24.05
N LEU A 358 2.68 -0.52 -23.42
CA LEU A 358 2.84 -0.59 -21.96
C LEU A 358 3.35 0.73 -21.36
N ILE A 359 4.40 1.32 -21.93
CA ILE A 359 4.96 2.59 -21.44
C ILE A 359 3.91 3.70 -21.55
N ARG A 360 3.19 3.75 -22.68
CA ARG A 360 2.11 4.72 -22.87
C ARG A 360 0.99 4.51 -21.86
N THR A 361 0.52 3.28 -21.66
CA THR A 361 -0.59 2.99 -20.73
C THR A 361 -0.18 3.27 -19.29
N LEU A 362 1.02 2.87 -18.86
CA LEU A 362 1.56 3.16 -17.54
C LEU A 362 1.65 4.67 -17.27
N GLY A 363 2.20 5.43 -18.23
CA GLY A 363 2.28 6.88 -18.14
C GLY A 363 0.91 7.54 -18.07
N THR A 364 -0.02 7.14 -18.94
CA THR A 364 -1.39 7.70 -18.95
C THR A 364 -2.17 7.38 -17.68
N TYR A 365 -2.14 6.14 -17.19
CA TYR A 365 -2.90 5.76 -16.01
C TYR A 365 -2.33 6.31 -14.72
N ASN A 366 -1.00 6.35 -14.56
CA ASN A 366 -0.40 6.97 -13.39
C ASN A 366 -0.62 8.48 -13.38
N SER A 367 -0.57 9.14 -14.54
CA SER A 367 -0.90 10.56 -14.65
C SER A 367 -2.37 10.83 -14.34
N LEU A 368 -3.29 10.01 -14.85
CA LEU A 368 -4.72 10.10 -14.55
C LEU A 368 -5.01 9.85 -13.06
N LEU A 369 -4.32 8.89 -12.43
CA LEU A 369 -4.44 8.62 -11.00
C LEU A 369 -4.01 9.83 -10.18
N LEU A 370 -2.85 10.41 -10.49
CA LEU A 370 -2.34 11.61 -9.82
C LEU A 370 -3.29 12.81 -9.98
N VAL A 371 -3.75 13.06 -11.21
CA VAL A 371 -4.70 14.16 -11.49
C VAL A 371 -6.04 13.92 -10.79
N SER A 372 -6.51 12.67 -10.73
CA SER A 372 -7.76 12.31 -10.05
C SER A 372 -7.66 12.41 -8.53
N TRP A 373 -6.47 12.24 -7.94
CA TRP A 373 -6.31 12.28 -6.48
C TRP A 373 -6.29 13.70 -5.92
N LEU A 374 -5.88 14.69 -6.72
CA LEU A 374 -5.88 16.10 -6.32
C LEU A 374 -7.30 16.61 -5.96
N PRO A 375 -8.35 16.40 -6.78
CA PRO A 375 -9.73 16.70 -6.40
C PRO A 375 -10.20 15.91 -5.19
N VAL A 376 -9.85 14.64 -5.05
CA VAL A 376 -10.27 13.81 -3.92
C VAL A 376 -9.70 14.37 -2.61
N LEU A 377 -8.43 14.76 -2.58
CA LEU A 377 -7.82 15.43 -1.44
C LEU A 377 -8.50 16.77 -1.12
N GLY A 378 -8.85 17.55 -2.14
CA GLY A 378 -9.61 18.79 -1.97
C GLY A 378 -11.03 18.56 -1.41
N LEU A 379 -11.71 17.52 -1.87
CA LEU A 379 -13.04 17.13 -1.37
C LEU A 379 -12.98 16.64 0.08
N MET A 380 -11.94 15.91 0.46
CA MET A 380 -11.72 15.43 1.83
C MET A 380 -11.47 16.57 2.84
N GLN A 381 -11.12 17.78 2.38
CA GLN A 381 -10.96 18.96 3.23
C GLN A 381 -12.28 19.71 3.47
N LEU A 382 -13.36 19.35 2.77
CA LEU A 382 -14.65 20.01 2.93
C LEU A 382 -15.41 19.44 4.14
N PRO A 383 -15.86 20.28 5.08
CA PRO A 383 -16.52 19.83 6.32
C PRO A 383 -17.84 19.10 6.08
N TYR A 384 -18.51 19.33 4.93
CA TYR A 384 -19.74 18.61 4.58
C TYR A 384 -19.53 17.12 4.27
N LEU A 385 -18.30 16.73 3.90
CA LEU A 385 -17.97 15.34 3.57
C LEU A 385 -17.41 14.56 4.77
N ASP A 386 -17.26 15.19 5.94
CA ASP A 386 -16.83 14.52 7.17
C ASP A 386 -17.77 13.37 7.56
N SER A 387 -19.08 13.53 7.32
CA SER A 387 -20.06 12.46 7.55
C SER A 387 -19.88 11.28 6.60
N PHE A 388 -19.56 11.54 5.32
CA PHE A 388 -19.29 10.50 4.35
C PHE A 388 -17.99 9.75 4.68
N TYR A 389 -16.95 10.49 5.09
CA TYR A 389 -15.70 9.92 5.55
C TYR A 389 -15.92 9.03 6.78
N ALA A 390 -16.62 9.52 7.82
CA ALA A 390 -16.94 8.75 9.01
C ALA A 390 -17.73 7.47 8.69
N TYR A 391 -18.72 7.55 7.79
CA TYR A 391 -19.48 6.38 7.34
C TYR A 391 -18.63 5.39 6.54
N SER A 392 -17.79 5.87 5.62
CA SER A 392 -16.89 5.03 4.83
C SER A 392 -15.89 4.28 5.72
N LEU A 393 -15.39 4.95 6.76
CA LEU A 393 -14.43 4.39 7.69
C LEU A 393 -15.12 3.37 8.62
N LYS A 394 -16.37 3.63 9.03
CA LYS A 394 -17.22 2.64 9.71
C LYS A 394 -17.42 1.38 8.88
N MET A 395 -17.74 1.52 7.59
CA MET A 395 -17.90 0.39 6.66
C MET A 395 -16.60 -0.38 6.49
N LEU A 396 -15.47 0.33 6.36
CA LEU A 396 -14.15 -0.29 6.25
C LEU A 396 -13.82 -1.13 7.49
N ARG A 397 -14.01 -0.58 8.70
CA ARG A 397 -13.81 -1.30 9.97
C ARG A 397 -14.68 -2.55 10.06
N TYR A 398 -15.93 -2.47 9.63
CA TYR A 398 -16.83 -3.63 9.61
C TYR A 398 -16.31 -4.71 8.64
N VAL A 399 -15.88 -4.33 7.44
CA VAL A 399 -15.30 -5.27 6.46
C VAL A 399 -14.01 -5.90 7.01
N ASP A 400 -13.14 -5.11 7.62
CA ASP A 400 -11.83 -5.58 8.08
C ASP A 400 -11.86 -6.49 9.31
N THR A 401 -12.93 -6.40 10.10
CA THR A 401 -13.17 -7.30 11.24
C THR A 401 -13.76 -8.66 10.83
N THR A 402 -14.18 -8.81 9.56
CA THR A 402 -14.72 -10.09 9.07
C THR A 402 -13.67 -11.19 8.95
N SER A 403 -14.13 -12.44 8.94
CA SER A 403 -13.29 -13.61 8.67
C SER A 403 -12.57 -13.58 7.33
N LEU A 404 -13.17 -12.99 6.29
CA LEU A 404 -12.56 -12.92 4.97
C LEU A 404 -11.37 -11.95 4.95
N ALA A 405 -11.54 -10.75 5.52
CA ALA A 405 -10.45 -9.77 5.60
C ALA A 405 -9.27 -10.31 6.41
N ARG A 406 -9.52 -11.07 7.49
CA ARG A 406 -8.48 -11.77 8.24
C ARG A 406 -7.64 -12.70 7.36
N LEU A 407 -8.28 -13.53 6.54
CA LEU A 407 -7.59 -14.43 5.62
C LEU A 407 -6.82 -13.67 4.54
N VAL A 408 -7.42 -12.64 3.94
CA VAL A 408 -6.75 -11.81 2.93
C VAL A 408 -5.49 -11.14 3.49
N ARG A 409 -5.53 -10.66 4.74
CA ARG A 409 -4.34 -10.12 5.42
C ARG A 409 -3.26 -11.17 5.63
N ALA A 410 -3.64 -12.38 6.05
CA ALA A 410 -2.70 -13.48 6.21
C ALA A 410 -2.02 -13.85 4.88
N ASP A 411 -2.79 -13.94 3.81
CA ASP A 411 -2.30 -14.22 2.46
C ASP A 411 -1.40 -13.09 1.95
N TRP A 412 -1.74 -11.83 2.23
CA TRP A 412 -0.90 -10.68 1.88
C TRP A 412 0.47 -10.73 2.56
N VAL A 413 0.53 -11.07 3.85
CA VAL A 413 1.79 -11.25 4.58
C VAL A 413 2.60 -12.43 4.01
N PHE A 414 1.92 -13.52 3.62
CA PHE A 414 2.56 -14.66 2.97
C PHE A 414 3.15 -14.33 1.59
N TYR A 415 2.43 -13.57 0.76
CA TYR A 415 2.92 -13.19 -0.58
C TYR A 415 3.98 -12.09 -0.54
N SER A 416 3.86 -11.12 0.36
CA SER A 416 4.88 -10.07 0.54
C SER A 416 6.20 -10.65 1.06
N SER A 417 6.16 -11.75 1.81
CA SER A 417 7.37 -12.46 2.22
C SER A 417 8.02 -13.27 1.08
N HIS A 418 7.28 -13.60 0.01
CA HIS A 418 7.77 -14.38 -1.13
C HIS A 418 7.52 -13.64 -2.46
N PRO A 419 8.23 -12.54 -2.74
CA PRO A 419 8.00 -11.73 -3.94
C PRO A 419 8.24 -12.53 -5.24
N GLY A 420 9.17 -13.49 -5.23
CA GLY A 420 9.44 -14.37 -6.37
C GLY A 420 8.24 -15.26 -6.75
N LEU A 421 7.50 -15.75 -5.76
CA LEU A 421 6.29 -16.55 -6.01
C LEU A 421 5.21 -15.69 -6.66
N LEU A 422 4.96 -14.49 -6.12
CA LEU A 422 3.97 -13.57 -6.66
C LEU A 422 4.30 -13.15 -8.11
N LEU A 423 5.58 -12.89 -8.40
CA LEU A 423 6.00 -12.55 -9.76
C LEU A 423 5.83 -13.75 -10.71
N SER A 424 6.22 -14.95 -10.27
CA SER A 424 6.08 -16.18 -11.07
C SER A 424 4.61 -16.49 -11.38
N THR A 425 3.73 -16.46 -10.39
CA THR A 425 2.29 -16.71 -10.58
C THR A 425 1.65 -15.65 -11.47
N TYR A 426 2.07 -14.39 -11.36
CA TYR A 426 1.58 -13.31 -12.22
C TYR A 426 1.99 -13.52 -13.68
N LEU A 427 3.24 -13.89 -13.94
CA LEU A 427 3.73 -14.18 -15.30
C LEU A 427 3.02 -15.39 -15.90
N VAL A 428 2.83 -16.47 -15.14
CA VAL A 428 2.10 -17.66 -15.60
C VAL A 428 0.65 -17.30 -15.93
N HIS A 429 -0.03 -16.53 -15.08
CA HIS A 429 -1.39 -16.04 -15.34
C HIS A 429 -1.43 -15.17 -16.60
N GLY A 430 -0.49 -14.24 -16.75
CA GLY A 430 -0.38 -13.39 -17.94
C GLY A 430 -0.18 -14.19 -19.22
N LEU A 431 0.68 -15.22 -19.21
CA LEU A 431 0.87 -16.12 -20.34
C LEU A 431 -0.39 -16.95 -20.66
N LEU A 432 -1.13 -17.37 -19.64
CA LEU A 432 -2.40 -18.07 -19.82
C LEU A 432 -3.47 -17.16 -20.45
N VAL A 433 -3.52 -15.89 -20.04
CA VAL A 433 -4.37 -14.87 -20.67
C VAL A 433 -3.97 -14.63 -22.13
N ASP A 434 -2.66 -14.47 -22.42
CA ASP A 434 -2.15 -14.33 -23.81
C ASP A 434 -2.52 -15.56 -24.66
N TYR A 435 -2.44 -16.77 -24.10
CA TYR A 435 -2.86 -18.00 -24.78
C TYR A 435 -4.36 -18.03 -25.08
N VAL A 436 -5.20 -17.65 -24.11
CA VAL A 436 -6.66 -17.59 -24.27
C VAL A 436 -7.05 -16.55 -25.32
N GLU A 437 -6.43 -15.36 -25.30
CA GLU A 437 -6.68 -14.30 -26.27
C GLU A 437 -6.22 -14.69 -27.69
N LYS A 438 -5.07 -15.37 -27.83
CA LYS A 438 -4.62 -15.94 -29.12
C LYS A 438 -5.59 -16.99 -29.67
N LYS A 439 -6.22 -17.78 -28.79
CA LYS A 439 -7.23 -18.77 -29.21
C LYS A 439 -8.56 -18.10 -29.57
N ARG A 440 -8.90 -16.98 -28.93
CA ARG A 440 -10.13 -16.22 -29.17
C ARG A 440 -10.08 -15.44 -30.48
N CYS A 441 -8.93 -14.88 -30.84
CA CYS A 441 -8.68 -14.23 -32.13
C CYS A 441 -7.57 -14.98 -32.87
N PRO A 442 -7.91 -15.94 -33.75
CA PRO A 442 -6.93 -16.55 -34.64
C PRO A 442 -6.27 -15.45 -35.50
N PRO A 443 -4.96 -15.54 -35.79
CA PRO A 443 -4.29 -14.57 -36.65
C PRO A 443 -4.97 -14.59 -38.02
N MET A 444 -5.61 -13.48 -38.37
CA MET A 444 -6.29 -13.32 -39.64
C MET A 444 -5.21 -13.05 -40.70
N SER A 445 -4.77 -14.12 -41.38
CA SER A 445 -3.83 -14.13 -42.52
C SER A 445 -2.40 -13.61 -42.27
N GLU A 446 -1.42 -14.32 -42.81
CA GLU A 446 0.04 -14.09 -42.76
C GLU A 446 0.52 -12.78 -43.47
N GLY A 447 -0.25 -11.70 -43.42
CA GLY A 447 0.09 -10.41 -44.06
C GLY A 447 0.51 -9.29 -43.10
N GLU A 448 0.23 -9.40 -41.79
CA GLU A 448 0.51 -8.35 -40.79
C GLU A 448 1.70 -8.66 -39.88
N SER A 449 2.65 -9.50 -40.32
CA SER A 449 3.99 -9.57 -39.70
C SER A 449 4.89 -8.46 -40.23
N GLY A 450 4.38 -7.22 -40.32
CA GLY A 450 5.21 -6.05 -40.59
C GLY A 450 6.33 -6.02 -39.56
N THR A 451 7.57 -5.88 -40.02
CA THR A 451 8.75 -5.93 -39.16
C THR A 451 8.60 -4.91 -38.03
N ASN A 452 9.12 -5.20 -36.83
CA ASN A 452 9.01 -4.31 -35.65
C ASN A 452 9.36 -2.84 -35.95
N VAL A 453 10.21 -2.64 -36.97
CA VAL A 453 10.70 -1.37 -37.47
C VAL A 453 9.64 -0.61 -38.27
N GLU A 454 8.89 -1.26 -39.15
CA GLU A 454 7.82 -0.63 -39.96
C GLU A 454 6.67 -0.12 -39.08
N TRP A 455 6.32 -0.87 -38.03
CA TRP A 455 5.32 -0.40 -37.08
C TRP A 455 5.83 0.80 -36.27
N LEU A 456 7.07 0.76 -35.78
CA LEU A 456 7.66 1.89 -35.06
C LEU A 456 7.79 3.14 -35.93
N SER A 457 8.23 3.00 -37.18
CA SER A 457 8.33 4.12 -38.11
C SER A 457 6.95 4.72 -38.37
N SER A 458 5.91 3.90 -38.57
CA SER A 458 4.54 4.40 -38.74
C SER A 458 4.00 5.16 -37.51
N LEU A 459 4.39 4.73 -36.30
CA LEU A 459 3.99 5.38 -35.05
C LEU A 459 4.77 6.68 -34.81
N TRP A 460 6.05 6.70 -35.20
CA TRP A 460 6.86 7.90 -35.20
C TRP A 460 6.37 8.92 -36.22
N ASP A 461 5.98 8.48 -37.43
CA ASP A 461 5.37 9.33 -38.46
C ASP A 461 4.04 9.92 -37.96
N TRP A 462 3.21 9.13 -37.26
CA TRP A 462 2.01 9.64 -36.61
C TRP A 462 2.33 10.65 -35.49
N TYR A 463 3.28 10.34 -34.60
CA TYR A 463 3.65 11.23 -33.49
C TYR A 463 4.26 12.54 -33.96
N THR A 464 5.14 12.47 -34.97
CA THR A 464 5.69 13.65 -35.65
C THR A 464 4.59 14.41 -36.38
N SER A 465 3.61 13.78 -37.02
CA SER A 465 2.47 14.49 -37.61
C SER A 465 1.58 15.20 -36.57
N CYS A 466 1.44 14.65 -35.36
CA CYS A 466 0.67 15.28 -34.28
C CYS A 466 1.44 16.41 -33.56
N LEU A 467 2.75 16.27 -33.37
CA LEU A 467 3.58 17.32 -32.75
C LEU A 467 3.98 18.42 -33.74
N LEU A 468 4.20 18.05 -35.00
CA LEU A 468 4.52 18.93 -36.13
C LEU A 468 3.27 19.12 -37.00
N HIS A 469 2.12 19.41 -36.39
CA HIS A 469 1.18 20.32 -37.03
C HIS A 469 1.66 21.75 -36.74
N PRO A 470 2.62 22.34 -37.49
CA PRO A 470 2.59 23.77 -37.62
C PRO A 470 1.28 24.12 -38.33
N MET A 471 0.71 25.26 -37.97
CA MET A 471 -0.37 25.89 -38.70
C MET A 471 -0.15 25.69 -40.20
N VAL A 472 -1.05 24.98 -40.88
CA VAL A 472 -1.04 24.73 -42.34
C VAL A 472 -1.35 26.03 -43.11
N SER A 473 -0.94 27.18 -42.60
CA SER A 473 -0.95 28.47 -43.29
C SER A 473 0.44 28.91 -43.75
N LEU A 474 1.50 28.14 -43.44
CA LEU A 474 2.89 28.52 -43.72
C LEU A 474 3.54 27.77 -44.89
N GLN A 475 2.80 26.88 -45.56
CA GLN A 475 3.30 26.05 -46.68
C GLN A 475 2.47 26.19 -47.97
N GLN A 476 2.01 27.40 -48.28
CA GLN A 476 1.86 27.80 -49.68
C GLN A 476 2.86 28.94 -49.95
N VAL A 477 4.10 28.54 -50.16
CA VAL A 477 5.11 29.38 -50.81
C VAL A 477 4.90 29.20 -52.32
N PRO A 478 4.46 30.22 -53.08
CA PRO A 478 4.59 30.18 -54.53
C PRO A 478 6.08 30.26 -54.86
N ASP A 479 6.51 29.45 -55.81
CA ASP A 479 7.90 29.27 -56.24
C ASP A 479 8.39 30.43 -57.13
N ASP A 480 8.04 31.68 -56.79
CA ASP A 480 8.52 32.88 -57.49
C ASP A 480 9.50 33.64 -56.59
N ARG A 481 10.79 33.44 -56.90
CA ARG A 481 11.95 33.84 -56.10
C ARG A 481 12.31 35.34 -56.20
N SER A 482 11.40 36.21 -56.66
CA SER A 482 11.69 37.64 -56.90
C SER A 482 11.11 38.63 -55.89
N ASP A 483 10.16 38.22 -55.04
CA ASP A 483 9.35 39.18 -54.27
C ASP A 483 9.72 39.26 -52.77
N TRP A 484 10.84 38.65 -52.37
CA TRP A 484 11.27 38.58 -50.97
C TRP A 484 12.10 39.78 -50.47
N ASP A 485 12.41 40.75 -51.34
CA ASP A 485 13.30 41.87 -51.00
C ASP A 485 12.56 43.09 -50.39
N ASP A 486 11.22 43.07 -50.28
CA ASP A 486 10.46 44.21 -49.73
C ASP A 486 9.92 43.93 -48.30
N PRO A 487 10.51 44.51 -47.23
CA PRO A 487 10.09 44.28 -45.84
C PRO A 487 8.68 44.82 -45.53
N ASN A 488 8.09 45.65 -46.40
CA ASN A 488 6.73 46.15 -46.25
C ASN A 488 5.66 45.07 -46.55
N PHE A 489 6.00 44.03 -47.31
CA PHE A 489 5.07 42.96 -47.67
C PHE A 489 4.69 42.09 -46.47
N LEU A 490 5.62 41.88 -45.53
CA LEU A 490 5.40 41.14 -44.29
C LEU A 490 4.48 41.91 -43.31
N ILE A 491 4.61 43.23 -43.24
CA ILE A 491 3.78 44.09 -42.39
C ILE A 491 2.35 44.15 -42.93
N GLN A 492 2.18 44.25 -44.25
CA GLN A 492 0.86 44.32 -44.88
C GLN A 492 0.07 42.99 -44.73
N ARG A 493 0.77 41.85 -44.64
CA ARG A 493 0.16 40.52 -44.46
C ARG A 493 -0.20 40.20 -42.99
N MET A 494 0.46 40.86 -42.02
CA MET A 494 0.05 40.82 -40.60
C MET A 494 -1.10 41.79 -40.28
N ALA A 495 -1.33 42.80 -41.13
CA ALA A 495 -2.37 43.81 -40.92
C ALA A 495 -3.80 43.33 -41.24
N PHE A 496 -3.96 42.22 -41.98
CA PHE A 496 -5.28 41.68 -42.32
C PHE A 496 -5.37 40.19 -41.97
N PRO A 497 -6.17 39.79 -40.97
CA PRO A 497 -6.43 38.38 -40.70
C PRO A 497 -7.37 37.84 -41.79
N ALA A 498 -6.81 37.33 -42.88
CA ALA A 498 -7.55 36.67 -43.98
C ALA A 498 -8.06 35.26 -43.61
N LEU A 499 -8.41 35.04 -42.33
CA LEU A 499 -8.81 33.75 -41.76
C LEU A 499 -10.21 33.27 -42.20
N TRP A 500 -10.90 34.05 -43.04
CA TRP A 500 -12.31 33.81 -43.39
C TRP A 500 -12.59 33.73 -44.91
N LEU A 501 -11.59 33.85 -45.79
CA LEU A 501 -11.83 33.93 -47.24
C LEU A 501 -11.23 32.76 -48.05
N HIS A 502 -10.45 31.88 -47.44
CA HIS A 502 -9.95 30.66 -48.09
C HIS A 502 -10.37 29.41 -47.29
N PRO A 503 -11.03 28.43 -47.93
CA PRO A 503 -11.39 27.19 -47.24
C PRO A 503 -10.13 26.44 -46.82
N LEU A 504 -10.05 26.08 -45.53
CA LEU A 504 -8.91 25.38 -44.89
C LEU A 504 -8.75 23.90 -45.32
N VAL A 505 -9.58 23.42 -46.25
CA VAL A 505 -9.52 22.05 -46.76
C VAL A 505 -8.97 22.09 -48.18
N ASN A 506 -7.85 21.39 -48.40
CA ASN A 506 -7.26 21.28 -49.73
C ASN A 506 -8.28 20.63 -50.70
N VAL A 507 -8.69 21.37 -51.72
CA VAL A 507 -9.73 20.97 -52.70
C VAL A 507 -9.26 19.89 -53.67
N ASP A 508 -8.01 19.43 -53.55
CA ASP A 508 -7.44 18.36 -54.37
C ASP A 508 -8.15 17.01 -54.20
N TYR A 509 -8.88 16.78 -53.10
CA TYR A 509 -9.70 15.57 -52.94
C TYR A 509 -10.81 15.45 -54.00
N ILE A 510 -11.23 16.58 -54.60
CA ILE A 510 -12.25 16.59 -55.67
C ILE A 510 -11.75 15.84 -56.91
N LYS A 511 -10.44 15.84 -57.17
CA LYS A 511 -9.83 15.10 -58.29
C LYS A 511 -9.77 13.59 -58.05
N ALA A 512 -9.90 13.15 -56.80
CA ALA A 512 -9.88 11.74 -56.41
C ALA A 512 -11.29 11.14 -56.28
N LEU A 513 -12.35 11.92 -56.49
CA LEU A 513 -13.72 11.41 -56.50
C LEU A 513 -13.96 10.59 -57.78
N PRO A 514 -14.54 9.38 -57.67
CA PRO A 514 -14.86 8.57 -58.84
C PRO A 514 -15.95 9.27 -59.67
N THR A 515 -15.60 9.74 -60.86
CA THR A 515 -16.56 10.29 -61.82
C THR A 515 -17.24 9.16 -62.57
N TRP A 516 -18.57 9.09 -62.47
CA TRP A 516 -19.37 8.12 -63.21
C TRP A 516 -19.53 8.60 -64.65
N ASN A 517 -18.77 8.02 -65.57
CA ASN A 517 -18.96 8.27 -67.00
C ASN A 517 -20.17 7.49 -67.51
N PHE A 518 -21.29 8.18 -67.71
CA PHE A 518 -22.49 7.60 -68.32
C PHE A 518 -22.23 7.33 -69.81
N SER A 519 -21.98 6.07 -70.18
CA SER A 519 -22.06 5.63 -71.57
C SER A 519 -23.51 5.33 -71.93
N THR A 520 -24.10 6.11 -72.82
CA THR A 520 -25.44 5.89 -73.36
C THR A 520 -25.47 4.61 -74.21
N ILE A 521 -26.13 3.56 -73.71
CA ILE A 521 -26.43 2.36 -74.50
C ILE A 521 -27.64 2.68 -75.38
N ASN A 522 -27.38 2.95 -76.65
CA ASN A 522 -28.41 3.00 -77.68
C ASN A 522 -28.46 1.64 -78.40
N GLN A 523 -29.65 1.02 -78.37
CA GLN A 523 -30.17 0.00 -79.30
C GLN A 523 -29.39 -1.33 -79.44
N GLN A 524 -29.98 -2.45 -79.02
CA GLN A 524 -30.75 -3.31 -79.94
C GLN A 524 -31.35 -4.55 -79.24
N SER A 525 -32.66 -4.73 -79.47
CA SER A 525 -33.38 -5.99 -79.72
C SER A 525 -34.72 -6.06 -78.97
N ARG A 526 -35.74 -6.15 -79.82
CA ARG A 526 -37.17 -6.07 -79.64
C ARG A 526 -37.69 -7.45 -80.03
N LYS A 527 -38.75 -7.91 -79.34
CA LYS A 527 -39.58 -9.13 -79.56
C LYS A 527 -38.99 -10.39 -78.90
N GLU A 528 -39.70 -11.20 -78.12
CA GLU A 528 -41.14 -11.53 -77.96
C GLU A 528 -41.32 -12.13 -76.54
N SER A 529 -42.15 -11.57 -75.63
CA SER A 529 -43.58 -11.82 -75.36
C SER A 529 -43.95 -13.07 -74.52
N LYS A 530 -44.57 -12.78 -73.34
CA LYS A 530 -45.58 -13.52 -72.55
C LYS A 530 -45.13 -14.80 -71.81
N ALA A 531 -45.53 -15.12 -70.57
CA ALA A 531 -46.70 -14.71 -69.77
C ALA A 531 -46.50 -14.84 -68.23
N GLU A 532 -47.27 -14.03 -67.49
CA GLU A 532 -47.97 -14.27 -66.21
C GLU A 532 -47.21 -14.67 -64.93
N ARG A 533 -47.22 -13.76 -63.92
CA ARG A 533 -47.98 -13.79 -62.63
C ARG A 533 -47.46 -14.86 -61.65
N THR A 534 -47.14 -14.58 -60.39
CA THR A 534 -47.91 -13.80 -59.40
C THR A 534 -47.03 -13.47 -58.19
N ASP A 535 -47.46 -12.45 -57.44
CA ASP A 535 -46.85 -11.78 -56.30
C ASP A 535 -46.56 -12.63 -55.06
N SER A 536 -45.52 -12.24 -54.30
CA SER A 536 -45.64 -12.01 -52.85
C SER A 536 -44.41 -11.25 -52.32
N VAL A 537 -44.67 -10.01 -51.89
CA VAL A 537 -43.74 -9.07 -51.25
C VAL A 537 -43.44 -9.51 -49.82
N LYS A 538 -42.15 -9.50 -49.47
CA LYS A 538 -41.67 -9.44 -48.08
C LYS A 538 -41.67 -7.98 -47.64
N ASP A 539 -42.11 -7.72 -46.42
CA ASP A 539 -41.53 -6.67 -45.58
C ASP A 539 -41.74 -7.03 -44.12
N GLY A 540 -40.67 -6.90 -43.35
CA GLY A 540 -40.70 -6.88 -41.90
C GLY A 540 -40.07 -5.59 -41.43
N GLU A 541 -40.65 -4.95 -40.42
CA GLU A 541 -39.93 -4.39 -39.27
C GLU A 541 -40.88 -3.74 -38.26
N LYS A 542 -40.39 -3.76 -37.00
CA LYS A 542 -40.60 -2.82 -35.86
C LYS A 542 -41.70 -3.08 -34.81
N GLN A 543 -41.17 -3.22 -33.57
CA GLN A 543 -41.47 -2.51 -32.31
C GLN A 543 -42.95 -2.48 -31.86
N ASP A 544 -43.31 -2.65 -30.59
CA ASP A 544 -42.67 -2.21 -29.36
C ASP A 544 -43.32 -2.92 -28.14
N PHE A 545 -42.67 -2.75 -26.98
CA PHE A 545 -42.97 -3.34 -25.69
C PHE A 545 -44.32 -2.93 -25.07
N THR A 546 -44.90 -3.88 -24.32
CA THR A 546 -46.04 -3.75 -23.40
C THR A 546 -45.64 -3.14 -22.06
N PRO A 547 -46.53 -2.35 -21.39
CA PRO A 547 -46.42 -2.04 -19.98
C PRO A 547 -47.23 -3.03 -19.13
N GLU A 548 -46.79 -3.30 -17.91
CA GLU A 548 -47.63 -3.95 -16.90
C GLU A 548 -47.38 -3.29 -15.53
N ASP A 549 -48.49 -2.99 -14.86
CA ASP A 549 -48.62 -2.23 -13.62
C ASP A 549 -48.63 -3.15 -12.36
N THR A 550 -48.18 -2.55 -11.25
CA THR A 550 -48.73 -2.62 -9.87
C THR A 550 -48.47 -3.79 -8.88
N HIS A 551 -47.85 -3.39 -7.76
CA HIS A 551 -48.35 -3.39 -6.36
C HIS A 551 -47.86 -4.41 -5.27
N ILE A 552 -47.30 -3.80 -4.20
CA ILE A 552 -47.55 -3.92 -2.73
C ILE A 552 -46.67 -4.83 -1.84
N SER A 553 -45.96 -4.12 -0.95
CA SER A 553 -45.64 -4.24 0.50
C SER A 553 -45.78 -5.58 1.25
N GLU A 554 -44.83 -5.87 2.17
CA GLU A 554 -44.92 -5.53 3.61
C GLU A 554 -43.65 -5.92 4.43
N GLU A 555 -43.32 -5.00 5.35
CA GLU A 555 -42.73 -5.07 6.70
C GLU A 555 -41.69 -6.11 7.17
N GLY A 556 -40.78 -5.60 8.01
CA GLY A 556 -39.91 -6.35 8.92
C GLY A 556 -39.00 -5.45 9.75
N GLU A 557 -39.52 -4.84 10.83
CA GLU A 557 -38.73 -4.25 11.92
C GLU A 557 -38.09 -5.33 12.81
N PHE A 558 -36.84 -5.11 13.25
CA PHE A 558 -36.42 -5.09 14.67
C PHE A 558 -34.88 -5.03 14.77
N SER A 559 -34.34 -4.04 15.47
CA SER A 559 -33.70 -4.25 16.78
C SER A 559 -32.98 -2.99 17.26
N GLN A 560 -33.41 -2.55 18.44
CA GLN A 560 -32.84 -1.47 19.24
C GLN A 560 -31.59 -1.93 19.97
N ILE A 561 -30.61 -1.04 20.14
CA ILE A 561 -29.60 -1.12 21.20
C ILE A 561 -29.54 0.24 21.90
N LYS A 562 -29.99 0.27 23.16
CA LYS A 562 -29.48 1.15 24.23
C LYS A 562 -28.43 0.32 25.00
N THR A 563 -27.36 0.83 25.59
CA THR A 563 -27.23 1.94 26.56
C THR A 563 -25.75 2.30 26.75
N CYS A 564 -25.43 3.59 26.83
CA CYS A 564 -24.56 4.16 27.86
C CYS A 564 -25.35 5.32 28.47
N SER A 565 -25.56 5.31 29.79
CA SER A 565 -26.27 6.39 30.48
C SER A 565 -25.36 7.61 30.61
N ASN A 566 -25.93 8.79 30.35
CA ASN A 566 -25.42 10.06 30.87
C ASN A 566 -25.53 10.12 32.40
#